data_AF-A0A1F9U340-F1
#
_entry.id   AF-A0A1F9U340-F1
#
_cell.length_a   1.000
_cell.length_b   1.000
_cell.length_c   1.000
_cell.angle_alpha   90.00
_cell.angle_beta   90.00
_cell.angle_gamma   90.00
#
_symmetry.space_group_name_H-M   'P 1'
#
loop_
_entity.id
_entity.type
_entity.pdbx_description
1 polymer ?
#
loop_
_entity_poly.entity_id
_entity_poly.type
_entity_poly.pdbx_seq_one_letter_code
_entity_poly.pdbx_strand_id
1 'polypeptide(L)' 'MGDIKMKITKNMNVAEIFELYPQTRPVFQKFGFNGLMDAALRNTFGRLTSVEAGCLHHGVDLETFLKALNESVASVSDAA' A
#
# COMPACT_ATOMS: atom_id res chain seq x y z
N MET A 1 -7.39 -15.77 20.87
CA MET A 1 -6.32 -15.54 19.88
C MET A 1 -6.83 -14.61 18.81
N GLY A 2 -6.45 -13.33 18.85
CA GLY A 2 -6.62 -12.45 17.69
C GLY A 2 -5.23 -12.17 17.17
N ASP A 3 -4.84 -12.81 16.07
CA ASP A 3 -3.55 -12.58 15.44
C ASP A 3 -3.47 -11.09 15.09
N ILE A 4 -2.65 -10.33 15.82
CA ILE A 4 -2.28 -8.97 15.45
C ILE A 4 -1.30 -9.09 14.28
N LYS A 5 -1.80 -9.56 13.13
CA LYS A 5 -1.06 -9.47 11.88
C LYS A 5 -1.04 -7.99 11.53
N MET A 6 0.17 -7.45 11.40
CA MET A 6 0.50 -6.15 10.79
C MET A 6 -0.07 -6.10 9.37
N LYS A 7 -1.40 -5.95 9.26
CA LYS A 7 -2.12 -5.95 8.00
C LYS A 7 -2.31 -4.52 7.55
N ILE A 8 -1.87 -4.25 6.33
CA ILE A 8 -2.22 -3.00 5.64
C ILE A 8 -3.74 -3.02 5.43
N THR A 9 -4.40 -1.94 5.83
CA THR A 9 -5.86 -1.77 5.70
C THR A 9 -6.19 -0.63 4.74
N LYS A 10 -7.43 -0.63 4.22
CA LYS A 10 -7.90 0.36 3.25
C LYS A 10 -7.91 1.82 3.74
N ASN A 11 -8.02 2.00 5.06
CA ASN A 11 -8.08 3.30 5.71
C ASN A 11 -6.69 3.94 5.87
N MET A 12 -5.62 3.16 5.67
CA MET A 12 -4.26 3.68 5.75
C MET A 12 -3.97 4.59 4.57
N ASN A 13 -3.16 5.62 4.83
CA ASN A 13 -2.68 6.51 3.80
C ASN A 13 -1.56 5.84 3.01
N VAL A 14 -1.50 6.12 1.72
CA VAL A 14 -0.44 5.56 0.88
C VAL A 14 0.93 5.98 1.37
N ALA A 15 1.11 7.23 1.81
CA ALA A 15 2.36 7.71 2.37
C ALA A 15 2.82 6.89 3.59
N GLU A 16 1.90 6.60 4.52
CA GLU A 16 2.17 5.81 5.73
C GLU A 16 2.60 4.38 5.39
N ILE A 17 1.96 3.75 4.40
CA ILE A 17 2.34 2.41 3.93
C ILE A 17 3.74 2.40 3.34
N PHE A 18 4.14 3.43 2.59
CA PHE A 18 5.50 3.51 2.04
C PHE A 18 6.56 3.80 3.10
N GLU A 19 6.20 4.52 4.16
CA GLU A 19 7.07 4.79 5.32
C GLU A 19 7.26 3.51 6.16
N LEU A 20 6.18 2.79 6.46
CA LEU A 20 6.20 1.55 7.26
C LEU A 20 6.68 0.33 6.46
N TYR A 21 6.31 0.24 5.19
CA TYR A 21 6.49 -0.93 4.33
C TYR A 21 7.06 -0.53 2.95
N PRO A 22 8.31 -0.04 2.87
CA PRO A 22 8.93 0.36 1.60
C PRO A 22 9.00 -0.79 0.56
N GLN A 23 8.93 -2.04 0.99
CA GLN A 23 8.86 -3.23 0.11
C GLN A 23 7.58 -3.31 -0.72
N THR A 24 6.53 -2.56 -0.37
CA THR A 24 5.27 -2.55 -1.11
C THR A 24 5.32 -1.70 -2.38
N ARG A 25 6.36 -0.87 -2.57
CA ARG A 25 6.60 -0.06 -3.78
C ARG A 25 6.35 -0.81 -5.11
N PRO A 26 6.94 -2.00 -5.36
CA PRO A 26 6.68 -2.76 -6.58
C PRO A 26 5.22 -3.16 -6.75
N VAL A 27 4.47 -3.37 -5.67
CA VAL A 27 3.02 -3.62 -5.73
C VAL A 27 2.32 -2.37 -6.27
N PHE A 28 2.53 -1.21 -5.68
CA PHE A 28 1.95 0.05 -6.19
C PHE A 28 2.27 0.30 -7.67
N GLN A 29 3.51 0.06 -8.10
CA GLN A 29 3.88 0.18 -9.52
C GLN A 29 3.11 -0.80 -10.42
N LYS A 30 2.99 -2.06 -10.00
CA LYS A 30 2.26 -3.11 -10.74
C LYS A 30 0.77 -2.79 -10.92
N PHE A 31 0.17 -2.11 -9.94
CA PHE A 31 -1.23 -1.70 -9.99
C PHE A 31 -1.45 -0.33 -10.64
N GLY A 32 -0.40 0.32 -11.14
CA GLY A 32 -0.51 1.58 -11.90
C GLY A 32 -0.34 2.85 -11.08
N PHE A 33 0.04 2.76 -9.80
CA PHE A 33 0.30 3.90 -8.92
C PHE A 33 1.72 4.47 -9.09
N ASN A 34 2.21 4.54 -10.32
CA ASN A 34 3.56 5.03 -10.61
C ASN A 34 3.75 6.50 -10.19
N GLY A 35 2.69 7.31 -10.23
CA GLY A 35 2.74 8.70 -9.76
C GLY A 35 3.05 8.85 -8.27
N LEU A 36 2.67 7.87 -7.43
CA LEU A 36 2.95 7.87 -5.99
C LEU A 36 4.38 7.44 -5.65
N MET A 37 5.16 7.03 -6.66
CA MET A 37 6.60 6.80 -6.49
C MET A 37 7.36 8.10 -6.30
N ASP A 38 6.88 9.19 -6.91
CA ASP A 38 7.46 10.51 -6.71
C ASP A 38 7.25 10.96 -5.26
N ALA A 39 8.35 11.34 -4.59
CA ALA A 39 8.31 11.74 -3.20
C ALA A 39 7.46 13.00 -2.97
N ALA A 40 7.43 13.93 -3.92
CA ALA A 40 6.63 15.14 -3.82
C ALA A 40 5.13 14.81 -3.90
N LEU A 41 4.71 13.97 -4.85
CA LEU A 41 3.32 13.51 -4.95
C LEU A 41 2.91 12.62 -3.78
N ARG A 42 3.80 11.75 -3.29
CA ARG A 42 3.52 10.92 -2.12
C ARG A 42 3.35 11.74 -0.85
N ASN A 43 4.20 12.74 -0.63
CA ASN A 43 4.16 13.58 0.58
C ASN A 43 3.06 14.64 0.54
N THR A 44 2.43 14.87 -0.60
CA THR A 44 1.28 15.78 -0.73
C THR A 44 -0.01 14.97 -0.94
N PHE A 45 -0.19 14.41 -2.13
CA PHE A 45 -1.37 13.65 -2.51
C PHE A 45 -1.45 12.30 -1.80
N GLY A 46 -0.33 11.57 -1.66
CA GLY A 46 -0.29 10.27 -0.98
C GLY A 46 -0.58 10.31 0.53
N ARG A 47 -0.46 11.48 1.17
CA ARG A 47 -0.90 11.70 2.57
C ARG A 47 -2.39 11.97 2.70
N LEU A 48 -3.00 12.50 1.64
CA LEU A 48 -4.44 12.78 1.57
C LEU A 48 -5.23 11.64 0.91
N THR A 49 -4.52 10.72 0.26
CA THR A 49 -5.09 9.60 -0.48
C THR A 49 -4.97 8.33 0.36
N SER A 50 -6.11 7.83 0.80
CA SER A 50 -6.21 6.48 1.37
C SER A 50 -6.03 5.43 0.26
N VAL A 51 -5.68 4.21 0.65
CA VAL A 51 -5.61 3.09 -0.30
C VAL A 51 -6.93 2.89 -1.04
N GLU A 52 -8.07 3.01 -0.34
CA GLU A 52 -9.40 2.92 -0.93
C GLU A 52 -9.62 3.98 -2.01
N ALA A 53 -9.29 5.24 -1.73
CA ALA A 53 -9.45 6.34 -2.67
C ALA A 53 -8.56 6.17 -3.91
N GLY A 54 -7.31 5.72 -3.72
CA GLY A 54 -6.41 5.39 -4.81
C GLY A 54 -6.95 4.27 -5.70
N CYS A 55 -7.41 3.17 -5.09
CA CYS A 55 -7.99 2.04 -5.82
C CYS A 55 -9.23 2.46 -6.60
N LEU A 56 -10.13 3.24 -5.98
CA LEU A 56 -11.34 3.74 -6.61
C LEU A 56 -11.03 4.64 -7.82
N HIS A 57 -10.04 5.54 -7.70
CA HIS A 57 -9.64 6.45 -8.78
C HIS A 57 -9.07 5.71 -9.99
N HIS A 58 -8.28 4.65 -9.75
CA HIS A 58 -7.66 3.85 -10.79
C HIS A 58 -8.52 2.67 -11.28
N GLY A 59 -9.69 2.42 -10.67
CA GLY A 59 -10.54 1.27 -10.97
C GLY A 59 -9.91 -0.08 -10.58
N VAL A 60 -9.01 -0.07 -9.59
CA VAL A 60 -8.33 -1.26 -9.07
C VAL A 60 -9.21 -1.89 -7.99
N ASP A 61 -9.29 -3.23 -7.99
CA ASP A 61 -9.95 -3.95 -6.91
C ASP A 61 -9.16 -3.82 -5.61
N LEU A 62 -9.80 -3.20 -4.63
CA LEU A 62 -9.24 -2.92 -3.32
C LEU A 62 -8.84 -4.21 -2.58
N GLU A 63 -9.66 -5.26 -2.65
CA GLU A 63 -9.35 -6.50 -1.93
C GLU A 63 -8.11 -7.19 -2.52
N THR A 64 -8.05 -7.29 -3.85
CA THR A 64 -6.88 -7.81 -4.56
C THR A 64 -5.62 -6.98 -4.25
N PHE A 65 -5.75 -5.66 -4.22
CA PHE A 65 -4.64 -4.76 -3.91
C PHE A 65 -4.13 -4.95 -2.47
N LEU A 66 -5.03 -4.94 -1.49
CA LEU A 66 -4.69 -5.17 -0.09
C LEU A 66 -4.06 -6.55 0.10
N LYS A 67 -4.57 -7.58 -0.57
CA LYS A 67 -3.99 -8.93 -0.51
C LYS A 67 -2.54 -8.92 -1.02
N ALA A 68 -2.28 -8.31 -2.17
CA ALA A 68 -0.93 -8.22 -2.72
C ALA A 68 0.04 -7.42 -1.83
N LEU A 69 -0.43 -6.33 -1.21
CA LEU A 69 0.34 -5.55 -0.24
C LEU A 69 0.70 -6.39 0.99
N ASN A 70 -0.29 -7.06 1.57
CA ASN A 70 -0.11 -7.90 2.76
C ASN A 70 0.76 -9.12 2.48
N GLU A 71 0.66 -9.72 1.29
CA GLU A 71 1.55 -10.81 0.85
C GLU A 71 3.00 -10.33 0.72
N SER A 72 3.22 -9.14 0.16
CA SER A 72 4.55 -8.54 0.08
C SER A 72 5.17 -8.32 1.47
N VAL A 73 4.37 -7.85 2.43
CA VAL A 73 4.83 -7.67 3.82
C VAL A 73 5.10 -9.01 4.50
N ALA A 74 4.21 -9.99 4.35
CA ALA A 74 4.38 -11.33 4.94
C ALA A 74 5.62 -12.05 4.40
N SER A 75 5.89 -11.94 3.08
CA SER A 75 7.05 -12.57 2.45
C SER A 75 8.40 -12.07 2.98
N VAL A 76 8.45 -10.84 3.51
CA VAL A 76 9.66 -10.26 4.12
C VAL A 76 9.78 -10.65 5.60
N SER A 77 8.66 -10.85 6.29
CA SER A 77 8.63 -11.23 7.70
C SER A 77 9.20 -12.63 7.98
N ASP A 78 9.18 -13.54 7.01
CA ASP A 78 9.71 -14.90 7.15
C ASP A 78 11.22 -15.00 6.81
N ALA A 79 11.86 -13.89 6.41
CA ALA A 79 13.26 -13.86 5.97
C ALA A 79 14.24 -13.25 6.99
N ALA A 80 13.83 -13.04 8.25
CA ALA A 80 14.66 -12.42 9.29
C ALA A 80 14.90 -13.37 10.49
#